data_AF-A0A9D9G9R5-F1
#
_entry.id   AF-A0A9D9G9R5-F1
#
_cell.length_a   1.000
_cell.length_b   1.000
_cell.length_c   1.000
_cell.angle_alpha   90.00
_cell.angle_beta   90.00
_cell.angle_gamma   90.00
#
_symmetry.space_group_name_H-M   'P 1'
#
loop_
_entity.id
_entity.type
_entity.pdbx_description
1 polymer ?
#
loop_
_entity_poly.entity_id
_entity_poly.type
_entity_poly.pdbx_seq_one_letter_code
_entity_poly.pdbx_strand_id
1 'polypeptide(L)'
;MLHRLSIKNFVLVESLDLTFDRGLSVITGETGAGKSVMISALGLILGQRADTKAIKEGCDRCVLEAEFTDIDSLRPFFEAHDLEYDEPSCIIRRELSINGKSRAFVNDSPISLGLLKDLGAELLDIHSQHENLWLGKDSFQLEVLDTIAQSEDLLQQY
;
A
#
# COMPACT_ATOMS: atom_id res chain seq x y z
N MET A 1 4.53 -2.39 9.35
CA MET A 1 5.63 -2.82 8.47
C MET A 1 5.12 -3.87 7.48
N LEU A 2 5.45 -3.76 6.19
CA LEU A 2 5.19 -4.83 5.20
C LEU A 2 6.02 -6.08 5.55
N HIS A 3 5.36 -7.18 5.90
CA HIS A 3 6.01 -8.44 6.27
C HIS A 3 6.00 -9.46 5.13
N ARG A 4 4.90 -9.57 4.38
CA ARG A 4 4.78 -10.53 3.28
C ARG A 4 4.05 -9.92 2.09
N LEU A 5 4.44 -10.32 0.89
CA LEU A 5 3.77 -9.97 -0.36
C LEU A 5 3.57 -11.25 -1.20
N SER A 6 2.31 -11.58 -1.49
CA SER A 6 1.93 -12.66 -2.38
C SER A 6 1.24 -12.11 -3.62
N ILE A 7 1.68 -12.56 -4.80
CA ILE A 7 1.16 -12.14 -6.09
C ILE A 7 0.83 -13.38 -6.91
N LYS A 8 -0.37 -13.43 -7.48
CA LYS A 8 -0.79 -14.48 -8.41
C LYS A 8 -1.40 -13.89 -9.67
N ASN A 9 -0.91 -14.33 -10.83
CA ASN A 9 -1.38 -13.97 -12.17
C ASN A 9 -1.41 -12.46 -12.46
N PHE A 10 -0.31 -11.76 -12.14
CA PHE A 10 -0.18 -10.32 -12.30
C PHE A 10 0.85 -9.95 -13.36
N VAL A 11 0.43 -9.31 -14.45
CA VAL A 11 1.27 -8.92 -15.59
C VAL A 11 2.07 -10.12 -16.12
N LEU A 12 3.37 -10.22 -15.84
CA LEU A 12 4.26 -11.32 -16.24
C LEU A 12 4.43 -12.38 -15.14
N VAL A 13 3.96 -12.12 -13.93
CA VAL A 13 4.17 -12.95 -12.74
C VAL A 13 3.02 -13.95 -12.59
N GLU A 14 3.36 -15.24 -12.64
CA GLU A 14 2.41 -16.31 -12.35
C GLU A 14 2.20 -16.47 -10.85
N SER A 15 3.29 -16.57 -10.10
CA SER A 15 3.29 -16.65 -8.65
C SER A 15 4.56 -16.00 -8.12
N LEU A 16 4.41 -15.21 -7.07
CA LEU A 16 5.51 -14.64 -6.29
C LEU A 16 5.08 -14.67 -4.83
N ASP A 17 5.97 -15.08 -3.94
CA ASP A 17 5.79 -15.02 -2.50
C ASP A 17 7.09 -14.51 -1.89
N LEU A 18 7.04 -13.36 -1.24
CA LEU A 18 8.20 -12.71 -0.64
C LEU A 18 7.91 -12.39 0.82
N THR A 19 8.90 -12.59 1.66
CA THR A 19 8.89 -12.19 3.07
C THR A 19 9.98 -11.13 3.27
N PHE A 20 9.66 -10.10 4.05
CA PHE A 20 10.53 -8.97 4.34
C PHE A 20 10.91 -8.96 5.81
N ASP A 21 12.18 -8.67 6.06
CA ASP A 21 12.73 -8.46 7.40
C ASP A 21 12.74 -6.96 7.76
N ARG A 22 12.77 -6.68 9.06
CA ARG A 22 12.82 -5.32 9.59
C ARG A 22 14.05 -4.56 9.09
N GLY A 23 13.88 -3.27 8.85
CA GLY A 23 14.95 -2.38 8.41
C GLY A 23 15.01 -2.27 6.89
N LEU A 24 16.20 -2.43 6.31
CA LEU A 24 16.44 -2.20 4.89
C LEU A 24 16.42 -3.51 4.11
N SER A 25 15.41 -3.64 3.23
CA SER A 25 15.37 -4.69 2.21
C SER A 25 15.84 -4.12 0.86
N VAL A 26 16.84 -4.75 0.25
CA VAL A 26 17.38 -4.34 -1.07
C VAL A 26 17.00 -5.39 -2.11
N ILE A 27 16.19 -4.98 -3.09
CA ILE A 27 15.82 -5.82 -4.22
C ILE A 27 16.72 -5.47 -5.40
N THR A 28 17.43 -6.47 -5.92
CA THR A 28 18.30 -6.36 -7.10
C THR A 28 17.80 -7.27 -8.22
N GLY A 29 18.28 -7.04 -9.44
CA GLY A 29 17.92 -7.83 -10.62
C GLY A 29 18.61 -7.30 -11.86
N GLU A 30 18.55 -8.07 -12.94
CA GLU A 30 19.15 -7.70 -14.23
C GLU A 30 18.35 -6.62 -14.96
N THR A 31 17.02 -6.73 -14.91
CA THR A 31 16.09 -5.77 -15.53
C THR A 31 15.18 -5.16 -14.49
N GLY A 32 14.84 -3.87 -14.65
CA GLY A 32 13.93 -3.15 -13.76
C GLY A 32 12.50 -3.69 -13.74
N ALA A 33 12.16 -4.66 -14.60
CA ALA A 33 10.83 -5.22 -14.74
C ALA A 33 10.32 -5.85 -13.43
N GLY A 34 11.13 -6.66 -12.75
CA GLY A 34 10.72 -7.32 -11.50
C GLY A 34 10.40 -6.32 -10.37
N LYS A 35 11.26 -5.32 -10.21
CA LYS A 35 11.06 -4.23 -9.23
C LYS A 35 9.81 -3.42 -9.56
N SER A 36 9.63 -3.02 -10.81
CA SER A 36 8.46 -2.24 -11.24
C SER A 36 7.15 -3.02 -11.07
N VAL A 37 7.16 -4.34 -11.31
CA VAL A 37 6.01 -5.21 -11.07
C VAL A 37 5.63 -5.23 -9.59
N MET A 38 6.61 -5.38 -8.68
CA MET A 38 6.33 -5.36 -7.24
C MET A 38 5.76 -4.01 -6.78
N ILE A 39 6.35 -2.90 -7.22
CA ILE A 39 5.86 -1.55 -6.90
C ILE A 39 4.44 -1.35 -7.43
N SER A 40 4.15 -1.80 -8.65
CA SER A 40 2.82 -1.70 -9.25
C SER A 40 1.79 -2.55 -8.50
N ALA A 41 2.17 -3.75 -8.06
CA ALA A 41 1.31 -4.63 -7.27
C ALA A 41 1.00 -4.00 -5.90
N LEU A 42 2.00 -3.45 -5.21
CA LEU A 42 1.80 -2.72 -3.96
C LEU A 42 0.87 -1.51 -4.17
N GLY A 43 1.06 -0.73 -5.24
CA GLY A 43 0.15 0.37 -5.58
C GLY A 43 -1.31 -0.07 -5.68
N LEU A 44 -1.59 -1.22 -6.30
CA LEU A 44 -2.94 -1.78 -6.41
C LEU A 44 -3.51 -2.27 -5.08
N ILE A 45 -2.66 -2.85 -4.22
CA ILE A 45 -3.03 -3.25 -2.86
C ILE A 45 -3.37 -2.01 -2.02
N LEU A 46 -2.69 -0.89 -2.21
CA LEU A 46 -2.96 0.39 -1.51
C LEU A 46 -4.10 1.21 -2.15
N GLY A 47 -4.91 0.60 -3.00
CA GLY A 47 -6.12 1.23 -3.52
C GLY A 47 -5.94 2.08 -4.78
N GLN A 48 -4.83 1.92 -5.52
CA GLN A 48 -4.77 2.45 -6.89
C GLN A 48 -5.83 1.77 -7.79
N ARG A 49 -6.23 2.49 -8.84
CA ARG A 49 -7.17 1.98 -9.83
C ARG A 49 -6.58 0.79 -10.58
N ALA A 50 -7.38 -0.26 -10.69
CA ALA A 50 -7.03 -1.46 -11.43
C ALA A 50 -7.48 -1.36 -12.89
N ASP A 51 -6.61 -1.80 -13.80
CA ASP A 51 -6.93 -2.09 -15.20
C ASP A 51 -6.92 -3.62 -15.37
N THR A 52 -7.84 -4.16 -16.19
CA THR A 52 -7.85 -5.58 -16.57
C THR A 52 -6.54 -6.02 -17.22
N LYS A 53 -5.78 -5.09 -17.83
CA LYS A 53 -4.43 -5.35 -18.36
C LYS A 53 -3.42 -5.79 -17.30
N ALA A 54 -3.74 -5.60 -16.02
CA ALA A 54 -2.89 -6.04 -14.93
C ALA A 54 -3.00 -7.56 -14.68
N ILE A 55 -4.03 -8.22 -15.21
CA ILE A 55 -4.19 -9.67 -15.14
C ILE A 55 -3.28 -10.31 -16.19
N LYS A 56 -2.53 -11.34 -15.80
CA LYS A 56 -1.67 -12.12 -16.70
C LYS A 56 -2.49 -12.70 -17.86
N GLU A 57 -1.95 -12.63 -19.07
CA GLU A 57 -2.59 -13.16 -20.27
C GLU A 57 -2.93 -14.65 -20.10
N GLY A 58 -4.16 -15.04 -20.48
CA GLY A 58 -4.66 -16.41 -20.33
C GLY A 58 -5.19 -16.74 -18.94
N CYS A 59 -5.22 -15.79 -17.99
CA CYS A 59 -5.82 -15.98 -16.67
C CYS A 59 -7.11 -15.18 -16.50
N ASP A 60 -8.09 -15.76 -15.81
CA ASP A 60 -9.40 -15.10 -15.57
C ASP A 60 -9.40 -14.18 -14.35
N ARG A 61 -8.37 -14.31 -13.49
CA ARG A 61 -8.28 -13.63 -12.21
C ARG A 61 -6.83 -13.43 -11.75
N CYS A 62 -6.59 -12.27 -11.16
CA CYS A 62 -5.37 -11.90 -10.43
C CYS A 62 -5.69 -11.73 -8.94
N VAL A 63 -4.78 -12.14 -8.06
CA VAL A 63 -4.89 -11.96 -6.61
C VAL A 63 -3.57 -11.40 -6.08
N LEU A 64 -3.66 -10.30 -5.35
CA LEU A 64 -2.55 -9.65 -4.68
C LEU A 64 -2.86 -9.61 -3.19
N GLU A 65 -1.89 -9.96 -2.35
CA GLU A 65 -2.05 -9.99 -0.91
C GLU A 65 -0.80 -9.44 -0.24
N ALA A 66 -0.97 -8.56 0.73
CA ALA A 66 0.10 -8.05 1.57
C ALA A 66 -0.27 -8.23 3.04
N GLU A 67 0.70 -8.69 3.81
CA GLU A 67 0.61 -8.79 5.25
C GLU A 67 1.45 -7.69 5.89
N PHE A 68 0.86 -6.96 6.82
CA PHE A 68 1.51 -5.92 7.59
C PHE A 68 1.54 -6.29 9.07
N THR A 69 2.71 -6.23 9.70
CA THR A 69 2.92 -6.37 11.14
C THR A 69 3.18 -5.00 11.78
N ASP A 70 3.31 -4.91 13.11
CA ASP A 70 3.58 -3.64 13.82
C ASP A 70 2.53 -2.56 13.52
N ILE A 71 1.25 -2.92 13.61
CA ILE A 71 0.10 -2.09 13.25
C ILE A 71 -0.62 -1.50 14.47
N ASP A 72 0.02 -1.49 15.65
CA ASP A 72 -0.59 -1.01 16.90
C ASP A 72 -1.10 0.44 16.80
N SER A 73 -0.37 1.29 16.06
CA SER A 73 -0.75 2.68 15.81
C SER A 73 -2.04 2.83 15.00
N LEU A 74 -2.46 1.79 14.28
CA LEU A 74 -3.67 1.81 13.43
C LEU A 74 -4.93 1.40 14.17
N ARG A 75 -4.85 0.93 15.43
CA ARG A 75 -6.03 0.50 16.19
C ARG A 75 -7.17 1.54 16.17
N PRO A 76 -6.93 2.85 16.37
CA PRO A 76 -8.00 3.85 16.28
C PRO A 76 -8.65 3.93 14.89
N PHE A 77 -7.89 3.70 13.82
CA PHE A 77 -8.41 3.69 12.45
C PHE A 77 -9.37 2.51 12.24
N PHE A 78 -9.02 1.32 12.73
CA PHE A 78 -9.88 0.14 12.62
C PHE A 78 -11.18 0.32 13.39
N GLU A 79 -11.09 0.81 14.64
CA GLU A 79 -12.25 1.10 15.48
C GLU A 79 -13.17 2.16 14.85
N ALA A 80 -12.61 3.24 14.30
CA ALA A 80 -13.37 4.32 13.67
C ALA A 80 -14.13 3.88 12.41
N HIS A 81 -13.65 2.83 11.73
CA HIS A 81 -14.22 2.33 10.48
C HIS A 81 -14.93 0.98 10.62
N ASP A 82 -15.14 0.50 11.85
CA ASP A 82 -15.77 -0.80 12.16
C ASP A 82 -15.09 -1.98 11.43
N LEU A 83 -13.76 -1.93 11.35
CA LEU A 83 -12.94 -2.97 10.75
C LEU A 83 -12.46 -3.94 11.84
N GLU A 84 -12.44 -5.23 11.49
CA GLU A 84 -11.89 -6.26 12.36
C GLU A 84 -10.37 -6.09 12.50
N TYR A 85 -9.93 -5.91 13.74
CA TYR A 85 -8.52 -5.79 14.08
C TYR A 85 -8.00 -7.17 14.52
N ASP A 86 -7.40 -7.91 13.59
CA ASP A 86 -6.81 -9.22 13.83
C ASP A 86 -5.34 -9.03 14.27
N GLU A 87 -5.04 -9.19 15.56
CA GLU A 87 -3.68 -9.08 16.07
C GLU A 87 -2.91 -10.40 15.85
N PRO A 88 -1.62 -10.37 15.44
CA PRO A 88 -0.73 -9.22 15.38
C PRO A 88 -0.52 -8.64 13.96
N SER A 89 -1.31 -9.02 12.95
CA SER A 89 -1.09 -8.61 11.56
C SER A 89 -2.36 -8.24 10.79
N CYS A 90 -2.24 -7.25 9.92
CA CYS A 90 -3.28 -6.83 9.00
C CYS A 90 -3.00 -7.46 7.63
N ILE A 91 -3.98 -8.21 7.11
CA ILE A 91 -3.90 -8.81 5.79
C ILE A 91 -4.79 -8.02 4.84
N ILE A 92 -4.17 -7.43 3.82
CA ILE A 92 -4.86 -6.72 2.75
C ILE A 92 -4.83 -7.58 1.49
N ARG A 93 -6.01 -7.87 0.94
CA ARG A 93 -6.15 -8.67 -0.29
C ARG A 93 -6.93 -7.92 -1.35
N ARG A 94 -6.36 -7.86 -2.56
CA ARG A 94 -6.96 -7.28 -3.76
C ARG A 94 -7.19 -8.36 -4.81
N GLU A 95 -8.41 -8.45 -5.31
CA GLU A 95 -8.79 -9.43 -6.33
C GLU A 95 -9.32 -8.71 -7.58
N LEU A 96 -8.79 -9.09 -8.74
CA LEU A 96 -9.20 -8.56 -10.04
C LEU A 96 -9.69 -9.70 -10.93
N SER A 97 -10.84 -9.53 -11.55
CA SER A 97 -11.38 -10.48 -12.54
C SER A 97 -11.35 -9.85 -13.93
N ILE A 98 -11.16 -10.70 -14.95
CA ILE A 98 -11.17 -10.30 -16.37
C ILE A 98 -12.47 -9.60 -16.79
N ASN A 99 -13.57 -9.85 -16.06
CA ASN A 99 -14.86 -9.19 -16.26
C ASN A 99 -14.90 -7.74 -15.70
N GLY A 100 -13.75 -7.17 -15.31
CA GLY A 100 -13.62 -5.80 -14.78
C GLY A 100 -14.02 -5.64 -13.31
N LYS A 101 -14.42 -6.72 -12.63
CA LYS A 101 -14.74 -6.68 -11.20
C LYS A 101 -13.44 -6.62 -10.38
N SER A 102 -13.38 -5.66 -9.47
CA SER A 102 -12.30 -5.51 -8.49
C SER A 102 -12.88 -5.55 -7.08
N ARG A 103 -12.26 -6.33 -6.20
CA ARG A 103 -12.65 -6.46 -4.80
C ARG A 103 -11.44 -6.24 -3.90
N ALA A 104 -11.69 -5.65 -2.73
CA ALA A 104 -10.68 -5.49 -1.69
C ALA A 104 -11.19 -6.06 -0.38
N PHE A 105 -10.27 -6.59 0.39
CA PHE A 105 -10.51 -7.18 1.70
C PHE A 105 -9.43 -6.73 2.66
N VAL A 106 -9.81 -6.55 3.92
CA VAL A 106 -8.92 -6.37 5.07
C VAL A 106 -9.36 -7.40 6.10
N ASN A 107 -8.46 -8.28 6.54
CA ASN A 107 -8.76 -9.36 7.49
C ASN A 107 -10.03 -10.14 7.09
N ASP A 108 -10.08 -10.58 5.83
CA ASP A 108 -11.21 -11.26 5.19
C ASP A 108 -12.54 -10.49 5.10
N SER A 109 -12.62 -9.28 5.67
CA SER A 109 -13.77 -8.39 5.57
C SER A 109 -13.71 -7.54 4.29
N PRO A 110 -14.77 -7.51 3.45
CA PRO A 110 -14.78 -6.74 2.21
C PRO A 110 -14.84 -5.24 2.51
N ILE A 111 -13.98 -4.45 1.87
CA ILE A 111 -13.95 -2.99 2.06
C ILE A 111 -14.07 -2.22 0.75
N SER A 112 -14.47 -0.95 0.87
CA SER A 112 -14.51 -0.04 -0.28
C SER A 112 -13.11 0.35 -0.74
N LEU A 113 -12.97 0.74 -2.01
CA LEU A 113 -11.70 1.22 -2.55
C LEU A 113 -11.24 2.53 -1.89
N GLY A 114 -12.17 3.39 -1.47
CA GLY A 114 -11.85 4.63 -0.76
C GLY A 114 -11.19 4.33 0.58
N LEU A 115 -11.84 3.49 1.39
CA LEU A 115 -11.31 3.08 2.69
C LEU A 115 -9.97 2.35 2.58
N LEU A 116 -9.79 1.53 1.53
CA LEU A 116 -8.52 0.86 1.27
C LEU A 116 -7.39 1.86 1.01
N LYS A 117 -7.70 2.93 0.28
CA LYS A 117 -6.74 3.99 -0.03
C LYS A 117 -6.35 4.77 1.22
N ASP A 118 -7.32 5.07 2.07
CA ASP A 118 -7.09 5.77 3.35
C ASP A 118 -6.22 4.91 4.27
N LEU A 119 -6.53 3.62 4.41
CA LEU A 119 -5.71 2.66 5.17
C LEU A 119 -4.30 2.51 4.58
N GLY A 120 -4.20 2.44 3.25
CA GLY A 120 -2.93 2.26 2.56
C GLY A 120 -1.96 3.42 2.78
N ALA A 121 -2.47 4.66 2.87
CA ALA A 121 -1.66 5.85 3.15
C ALA A 121 -0.99 5.83 4.53
N GLU A 122 -1.63 5.19 5.51
CA GLU A 122 -1.08 5.01 6.87
C GLU A 122 -0.06 3.85 6.95
N LEU A 123 -0.15 2.89 6.03
CA LEU A 123 0.65 1.65 6.06
C LEU A 123 1.96 1.72 5.26
N LEU A 124 1.94 2.39 4.11
CA LEU A 124 3.05 2.33 3.17
C LEU A 124 3.09 3.57 2.26
N ASP A 125 4.25 4.21 2.19
CA ASP A 125 4.55 5.28 1.25
C ASP A 125 5.44 4.74 0.09
N ILE A 126 5.11 5.07 -1.16
CA ILE A 126 5.79 4.54 -2.36
C ILE A 126 6.44 5.66 -3.16
N HIS A 127 7.72 5.90 -2.92
CA HIS A 127 8.49 6.82 -3.77
C HIS A 127 9.01 6.16 -5.05
N SER A 128 8.49 6.60 -6.20
CA SER A 128 8.86 6.11 -7.53
C SER A 128 9.41 7.21 -8.44
N GLN A 129 9.92 6.84 -9.62
CA GLN A 129 10.60 7.73 -10.58
C GLN A 129 9.80 8.96 -11.04
N HIS A 130 8.50 9.03 -10.77
CA HIS A 130 7.61 10.12 -11.21
C HIS A 130 6.74 10.73 -10.11
N GLU A 131 7.05 10.50 -8.83
CA GLU A 131 6.34 11.22 -7.77
C GLU A 131 6.81 12.67 -7.67
N ASN A 132 5.83 13.59 -7.58
CA ASN A 132 6.10 14.97 -7.23
C ASN A 132 6.72 14.97 -5.83
N LEU A 133 7.99 15.37 -5.74
CA LEU A 133 8.65 15.52 -4.45
C LEU A 133 7.78 16.42 -3.57
N TRP A 134 7.29 15.89 -2.44
CA TRP A 134 6.60 16.66 -1.41
C TRP A 134 7.40 17.91 -0.99
N LEU A 135 8.72 17.84 -1.14
CA LEU A 135 9.66 18.96 -1.02
C LEU A 135 9.28 20.20 -1.85
N GLY A 136 8.49 20.07 -2.90
CA GLY A 136 8.02 21.20 -3.72
C GLY A 136 6.68 21.81 -3.27
N LYS A 137 6.00 21.24 -2.26
CA LYS A 137 4.74 21.78 -1.75
C LYS A 137 5.03 22.78 -0.63
N ASP A 138 4.57 24.01 -0.79
CA ASP A 138 4.74 25.08 0.20
C ASP A 138 4.24 24.68 1.60
N SER A 139 3.12 23.96 1.68
CA SER A 139 2.57 23.48 2.95
C SER A 139 3.51 22.52 3.69
N PHE A 140 4.17 21.61 2.95
CA PHE A 140 5.11 20.66 3.52
C PHE A 140 6.43 21.33 3.90
N GLN A 141 6.88 22.31 3.12
CA GLN A 141 8.05 23.11 3.47
C GLN A 141 7.83 23.90 4.76
N LEU A 142 6.65 24.50 4.94
CA LEU A 142 6.27 25.20 6.17
C LEU A 142 6.19 24.25 7.35
N GLU A 143 5.53 23.10 7.20
CA GLU A 143 5.46 22.07 8.25
C GLU A 143 6.85 21.62 8.74
N VAL A 144 7.78 21.39 7.80
CA VAL A 144 9.18 21.06 8.14
C VAL A 144 9.85 22.21 8.89
N LEU A 145 9.67 23.46 8.44
CA LEU A 145 10.27 24.62 9.08
C LEU A 145 9.71 24.84 10.49
N ASP A 146 8.41 24.72 10.67
CA ASP A 146 7.71 24.86 11.94
C ASP A 146 8.12 23.75 12.93
N THR A 147 8.28 22.53 12.44
CA THR A 147 8.80 21.41 13.24
C THR A 147 10.23 21.66 13.71
N ILE A 148 11.12 22.15 12.82
CA ILE A 148 12.51 22.47 13.17
C ILE A 148 12.59 23.67 14.13
N ALA A 149 11.73 24.66 13.93
CA ALA A 149 11.64 25.85 14.77
C ALA A 149 10.93 25.60 16.10
N GLN A 150 10.30 24.43 16.28
CA GLN A 150 9.46 24.07 17.44
C GLN A 150 8.30 25.07 17.64
N SER A 151 7.70 25.52 16.54
CA SER A 151 6.68 26.58 16.52
C SER A 151 5.27 26.09 16.84
N GLU A 152 5.09 24.84 17.26
CA GLU A 152 3.78 24.21 17.46
C GLU A 152 2.87 25.00 18.43
N ASP A 153 3.43 25.53 19.52
CA ASP A 153 2.69 26.36 20.49
C ASP A 153 2.29 27.73 19.94
N LEU A 154 3.07 28.30 19.01
CA LEU A 154 2.78 29.57 18.34
C LEU A 154 1.69 29.40 17.28
N LEU A 155 1.70 28.26 16.57
CA LEU A 155 0.68 27.90 15.61
C LEU A 155 -0.71 27.74 16.25
N GLN A 156 -0.78 27.23 17.48
CA GLN A 156 -2.06 27.11 18.22
C GLN A 156 -2.66 28.45 18.68
N GLN A 157 -1.88 29.54 18.65
CA GLN A 157 -2.33 30.88 19.08
C GLN A 157 -2.94 31.73 17.96
N TYR A 158 -2.91 31.24 16.72
CA TYR A 158 -3.44 31.89 15.53
C TYR A 158 -4.80 31.29 15.10
#